data_AF-A0A1J5UA51-F1
#
_entry.id   AF-A0A1J5UA51-F1
#
_cell.length_a   1.000
_cell.length_b   1.000
_cell.length_c   1.000
_cell.angle_alpha   90.00
_cell.angle_beta   90.00
_cell.angle_gamma   90.00
#
_symmetry.space_group_name_H-M   'P 1'
#
loop_
_entity.id
_entity.type
_entity.pdbx_description
1 polymer ?
#
loop_
_entity_poly.entity_id
_entity_poly.type
_entity_poly.pdbx_seq_one_letter_code
_entity_poly.pdbx_strand_id
1 'polypeptide(L)' 'MDCCNEKIDKKLLCYCFNISEHAYFEALKQNKAHILKEFVVFQTKHNYCHCKNLNPSKQCCLKDFKALEKTKKKDQSSTR' A
#
# COMPACT_ATOMS: atom_id res chain seq x y z
N MET A 1 5.91 27.11 -15.38
CA MET A 1 5.39 26.25 -14.29
C MET A 1 5.88 24.84 -14.56
N ASP A 2 7.02 24.43 -14.02
CA ASP A 2 7.49 23.05 -14.11
C ASP A 2 8.08 22.67 -12.75
N CYS A 3 7.20 22.17 -11.90
CA CYS A 3 7.53 21.78 -10.53
C CYS A 3 8.25 20.42 -10.52
N CYS A 4 9.55 20.50 -10.30
CA CYS A 4 10.39 19.57 -9.53
C CYS A 4 10.15 18.06 -9.74
N ASN A 5 11.04 17.49 -10.55
CA ASN A 5 11.36 16.06 -10.63
C ASN A 5 12.08 15.61 -9.34
N GLU A 6 11.38 15.54 -8.22
CA GLU A 6 11.85 14.83 -7.04
C GLU A 6 11.51 13.35 -7.20
N LYS A 7 12.40 12.59 -7.88
CA LYS A 7 12.47 11.13 -7.74
C LYS A 7 12.94 10.80 -6.34
N ILE A 8 12.10 11.06 -5.35
CA ILE A 8 12.19 10.33 -4.09
C ILE A 8 11.82 8.91 -4.50
N ASP A 9 12.77 7.98 -4.43
CA ASP A 9 12.55 6.53 -4.54
C ASP A 9 11.58 6.07 -3.44
N LYS A 10 10.32 6.47 -3.56
CA LYS A 10 9.26 6.10 -2.65
C LYS A 10 8.90 4.68 -3.01
N LYS A 11 9.33 3.74 -2.18
CA LYS A 11 8.93 2.34 -2.29
C LYS A 11 7.40 2.26 -2.38
N LEU A 12 6.92 1.79 -3.53
CA LEU A 12 5.49 1.67 -3.80
C LEU A 12 4.95 0.41 -3.15
N LEU A 13 3.88 0.55 -2.38
CA LEU A 13 3.10 -0.55 -1.86
C LEU A 13 2.14 -1.07 -2.94
N CYS A 14 1.51 -0.18 -3.71
CA CYS A 14 0.68 -0.57 -4.85
C CYS A 14 0.97 0.25 -6.11
N TYR A 15 1.62 -0.40 -7.07
CA TYR A 15 2.01 0.18 -8.36
C TYR A 15 0.83 0.55 -9.26
N CYS A 16 -0.32 -0.11 -9.13
CA CYS A 16 -1.51 0.20 -9.95
C CYS A 16 -2.16 1.54 -9.60
N PHE A 17 -2.03 1.99 -8.35
CA PHE A 17 -2.72 3.19 -7.86
C PHE A 17 -1.76 4.19 -7.20
N ASN A 18 -0.46 4.05 -7.47
CA ASN A 18 0.61 4.91 -6.95
C ASN A 18 0.58 5.11 -5.42
N ILE A 19 0.24 4.05 -4.68
CA ILE A 19 0.22 4.09 -3.20
C ILE A 19 1.63 3.73 -2.71
N SER A 20 2.28 4.65 -2.00
CA SER A 20 3.58 4.40 -1.37
C SER A 20 3.43 3.71 -0.01
N GLU A 21 4.45 2.97 0.42
CA GLU A 21 4.51 2.44 1.80
C GLU A 21 4.42 3.56 2.83
N HIS A 22 5.09 4.69 2.58
CA HIS A 22 5.02 5.88 3.43
C HIS A 22 3.58 6.39 3.60
N ALA A 23 2.82 6.54 2.51
CA ALA A 23 1.42 6.95 2.59
C ALA A 23 0.57 5.98 3.42
N TYR A 24 0.82 4.68 3.29
CA TYR A 24 0.14 3.67 4.09
C TYR A 24 0.51 3.74 5.58
N PHE A 25 1.79 3.95 5.91
CA PHE A 25 2.25 4.11 7.29
C PHE A 25 1.73 5.38 7.95
N GLU A 26 1.68 6.51 7.23
CA GLU A 26 1.05 7.73 7.72
C GLU A 26 -0.44 7.53 7.98
N ALA A 27 -1.14 6.83 7.08
CA ALA A 27 -2.53 6.46 7.30
C ALA A 27 -2.71 5.52 8.50
N LEU A 28 -1.75 4.62 8.77
CA LEU A 28 -1.77 3.76 9.96
C LEU A 28 -1.68 4.58 11.25
N LYS A 29 -0.76 5.58 11.31
CA LYS A 29 -0.65 6.48 12.48
C LYS A 29 -1.95 7.24 12.76
N GLN A 30 -2.71 7.52 11.71
CA GLN A 30 -4.00 8.23 11.78
C GLN A 30 -5.21 7.29 11.91
N ASN A 31 -5.03 5.98 12.06
CA ASN A 31 -6.11 4.97 12.02
C ASN A 31 -6.97 4.97 10.74
N LYS A 32 -6.44 5.49 9.63
CA LYS A 32 -7.09 5.63 8.31
C LYS A 32 -6.59 4.64 7.26
N ALA A 33 -5.67 3.74 7.60
CA ALA A 33 -5.09 2.77 6.67
C ALA A 33 -6.14 1.85 6.00
N HIS A 34 -7.25 1.58 6.69
CA HIS A 34 -8.35 0.77 6.15
C HIS A 34 -8.93 1.37 4.87
N ILE A 35 -9.01 2.71 4.78
CA ILE A 35 -9.55 3.42 3.61
C ILE A 35 -8.72 3.11 2.35
N LEU A 36 -7.39 3.19 2.47
CA LEU A 36 -6.48 2.88 1.34
C LEU A 36 -6.60 1.42 0.92
N LYS A 37 -6.69 0.50 1.88
CA LYS A 37 -6.82 -0.94 1.60
C LYS A 37 -8.17 -1.25 0.96
N GLU A 38 -9.26 -0.71 1.47
CA GLU A 38 -10.61 -0.90 0.93
C GLU A 38 -10.74 -0.37 -0.48
N PHE A 39 -10.17 0.81 -0.76
CA PHE A 39 -10.04 1.33 -2.11
C PHE A 39 -9.33 0.32 -3.03
N VAL A 40 -8.16 -0.20 -2.64
CA VAL A 40 -7.43 -1.19 -3.46
C VAL A 40 -8.25 -2.46 -3.65
N VAL A 41 -8.91 -2.96 -2.61
CA VAL A 41 -9.79 -4.15 -2.67
C VAL A 41 -10.96 -3.93 -3.63
N PHE A 42 -11.60 -2.76 -3.57
CA PHE A 42 -12.69 -2.42 -4.47
C PHE A 42 -12.20 -2.40 -5.92
N GLN A 43 -11.13 -1.66 -6.22
CA GLN A 43 -10.60 -1.56 -7.59
C GLN A 43 -10.11 -2.92 -8.14
N THR A 44 -9.53 -3.77 -7.29
CA THR A 44 -9.12 -5.14 -7.68
C THR A 44 -10.31 -6.06 -7.96
N LYS A 45 -11.38 -5.98 -7.17
CA LYS A 45 -12.62 -6.75 -7.43
C LYS A 45 -13.26 -6.40 -8.77
N HIS A 46 -13.15 -5.15 -9.19
CA HIS A 46 -13.62 -4.68 -10.50
C HIS A 46 -12.61 -4.87 -11.64
N ASN A 47 -11.49 -5.57 -11.39
CA ASN A 47 -10.43 -5.80 -12.37
C ASN A 47 -9.79 -4.51 -12.94
N TYR A 48 -9.84 -3.39 -12.22
CA TYR A 48 -9.21 -2.12 -12.62
C TYR A 48 -7.71 -2.05 -12.30
N CYS A 49 -7.08 -3.19 -12.02
CA CYS A 49 -5.66 -3.26 -11.68
C CYS A 49 -4.90 -4.13 -12.69
N HIS A 50 -3.66 -3.75 -13.00
CA HIS A 50 -2.77 -4.50 -13.88
C HIS A 50 -1.52 -4.98 -13.13
N CYS A 51 -1.71 -5.65 -11.99
CA CYS A 51 -0.59 -6.01 -11.10
C CYS A 51 0.48 -6.87 -11.78
N LYS A 52 0.11 -7.78 -12.69
CA LYS A 52 1.08 -8.61 -13.44
C LYS A 52 1.99 -7.77 -14.36
N ASN A 53 1.55 -6.60 -14.78
CA ASN A 53 2.34 -5.73 -15.66
C ASN A 53 3.11 -4.69 -14.84
N LEU A 54 2.42 -4.03 -13.90
CA LEU A 54 2.93 -2.87 -13.18
C LEU A 54 3.69 -3.22 -11.89
N ASN A 55 3.33 -4.29 -11.17
CA ASN A 55 4.06 -4.68 -9.96
C ASN A 55 5.30 -5.51 -10.35
N PRO A 56 6.53 -5.11 -9.97
CA PRO A 56 7.74 -5.87 -10.26
C PRO A 56 7.69 -7.32 -9.75
N SER A 57 7.00 -7.57 -8.64
CA SER A 57 6.82 -8.93 -8.08
C SER A 57 5.87 -9.81 -8.91
N LYS A 58 5.19 -9.24 -9.90
CA LYS A 58 4.14 -9.89 -10.71
C LYS A 58 2.95 -10.41 -9.87
N GLN A 59 2.83 -9.95 -8.62
CA GLN A 59 1.77 -10.33 -7.69
C GLN A 59 0.89 -9.12 -7.33
N CYS A 60 -0.33 -9.39 -6.88
CA CYS A 60 -1.23 -8.34 -6.43
C CYS A 60 -0.70 -7.68 -5.15
N CYS A 61 -0.69 -6.33 -5.12
CA CYS A 61 -0.23 -5.55 -3.98
C CYS A 61 -0.98 -5.89 -2.67
N LEU A 62 -2.20 -6.43 -2.75
CA LEU A 62 -2.97 -6.90 -1.57
C LEU A 62 -2.21 -7.92 -0.71
N LYS A 63 -1.26 -8.66 -1.29
CA LYS A 63 -0.39 -9.56 -0.51
C LYS A 63 0.53 -8.77 0.43
N ASP A 64 1.06 -7.65 -0.04
CA ASP A 64 1.96 -6.78 0.72
C ASP A 64 1.21 -6.06 1.85
N PHE A 65 -0.02 -5.58 1.57
CA PHE A 65 -0.91 -5.06 2.62
C PHE A 65 -1.13 -6.08 3.76
N LYS A 66 -1.44 -7.33 3.42
CA LYS A 66 -1.63 -8.41 4.41
C LYS A 66 -0.36 -8.71 5.20
N ALA A 67 0.81 -8.63 4.57
CA ALA A 67 2.09 -8.84 5.25
C ALA A 67 2.35 -7.76 6.31
N LEU A 68 2.13 -6.48 5.96
CA LEU A 68 2.32 -5.35 6.86
C LEU A 68 1.37 -5.40 8.08
N GLU A 69 0.12 -5.81 7.89
CA GLU A 69 -0.85 -5.97 8.98
C GLU A 69 -0.45 -7.07 9.98
N LYS A 70 0.14 -8.17 9.49
CA LYS A 70 0.62 -9.26 10.36
C LYS A 70 1.77 -8.81 11.24
N THR A 71 2.67 -7.96 10.73
CA THR A 71 3.77 -7.39 11.51
C THR A 71 3.24 -6.53 12.67
N LYS A 72 2.23 -5.68 12.42
CA LYS A 72 1.63 -4.83 13.47
C LYS A 72 0.92 -5.59 14.58
N LYS A 73 0.26 -6.71 14.28
CA LYS A 73 -0.40 -7.53 15.30
C LYS A 73 0.59 -8.19 16.27
N LYS A 74 1.84 -8.42 15.87
CA LYS A 74 2.88 -8.95 16.76
C LYS A 74 3.39 -7.90 17.75
N ASP A 75 3.50 -6.64 17.32
CA ASP A 75 3.95 -5.55 18.18
C ASP A 75 2.93 -5.16 19.26
N GLN A 76 1.63 -5.35 18.99
CA GLN A 76 0.56 -5.09 19.98
C GLN A 76 0.35 -6.21 21.00
N SER A 77 1.10 -7.31 20.92
CA SER A 77 0.98 -8.45 21.84
C SER A 77 2.01 -8.44 22.98
N SER A 78 2.78 -7.36 23.14
CA SER A 78 3.80 -7.19 24.19
C SER A 78 3.52 -6.00 25.11
N THR A 79 2.25 -5.75 25.44
CA THR A 79 1.86 -4.76 26.47
C THR A 79 0.63 -5.19 27.26
N ARG A 80 0.60 -6.46 27.67
CA ARG A 80 -0.33 -6.91 28.71
C ARG A 80 0.38 -7.76 29.73
#